data_AF-A0A8K0ENM1-F1
#
_entry.id   AF-A0A8K0ENM1-F1
#
_cell.length_a   1.000
_cell.length_b   1.000
_cell.length_c   1.000
_cell.angle_alpha   90.00
_cell.angle_beta   90.00
_cell.angle_gamma   90.00
#
_symmetry.space_group_name_H-M   'P 1'
#
loop_
_entity.id
_entity.type
_entity.pdbx_description
1 polymer ?
#
loop_
_entity_poly.entity_id
_entity_poly.type
_entity_poly.pdbx_seq_one_letter_code
_entity_poly.pdbx_strand_id
1 'polypeptide(L)'
;MVSRMHVEAVQLVLSLVLAFLPTSLHFPMPMHTMIDSVDRLVDYYADSYKDMNVDGIFGLRALEGQLIMIREEYEQGKRLRLDRTTADHIKELSTKASGVGNMAIPHLQDKDPEYFSNFKYIVARPWKMRHHYRKADLSMAARQTNRKRGGDELTEEKSDKCMTGLLGSGETKQQCTVDDECWQVMSAPGKASYYLTHQLLFFVLGEQLGCTDQLDALARKHSIAGGVQELEHRFCSTMLGEVEAMVRRGLKPSEQDIFMEQIFTCGMMGYHEFMRKPWLDMILTWQDASGCFRRDTGEVGSDMEEDDDEAANRVIRKQDKQMQGGLFPPPKRRLLEEKALKDGCLAHKTAVGAGALAVFLHYLVDPYLPGDTGRKGVPTPGPFELGEQGQLLLLMLGGAVVLIFFARMFARRRFRRMLKI
;
A
#
# COMPACT_ATOMS: atom_id res chain seq x y z
N MET A 1 54.58 -13.65 4.17
CA MET A 1 53.74 -13.92 5.38
C MET A 1 53.00 -12.68 5.88
N VAL A 2 53.66 -11.53 6.07
CA VAL A 2 53.04 -10.31 6.66
C VAL A 2 51.82 -9.79 5.87
N SER A 3 51.81 -9.90 4.53
CA SER A 3 50.69 -9.44 3.69
C SER A 3 49.43 -10.31 3.78
N ARG A 4 49.56 -11.61 4.08
CA ARG A 4 48.42 -12.53 4.23
C ARG A 4 47.71 -12.30 5.55
N MET A 5 48.48 -12.09 6.62
CA MET A 5 47.95 -11.78 7.96
C MET A 5 47.18 -10.46 8.00
N HIS A 6 47.57 -9.45 7.20
CA HIS A 6 46.82 -8.20 7.10
C HIS A 6 45.48 -8.35 6.40
N VAL A 7 45.40 -9.18 5.35
CA VAL A 7 44.15 -9.45 4.63
C VAL A 7 43.18 -10.25 5.51
N GLU A 8 43.68 -11.27 6.22
CA GLU A 8 42.87 -12.07 7.15
C GLU A 8 42.38 -11.24 8.34
N ALA A 9 43.20 -10.33 8.88
CA ALA A 9 42.78 -9.41 9.95
C ALA A 9 41.73 -8.41 9.48
N VAL A 10 41.84 -7.88 8.26
CA VAL A 10 40.83 -6.97 7.68
C VAL A 10 39.53 -7.72 7.39
N GLN A 11 39.58 -8.94 6.86
CA GLN A 11 38.40 -9.79 6.68
C GLN A 11 37.73 -10.12 8.01
N LEU A 12 38.50 -10.47 9.05
CA LEU A 12 37.94 -10.77 10.37
C LEU A 12 37.24 -9.55 10.98
N VAL A 13 37.84 -8.36 10.86
CA VAL A 13 37.25 -7.10 11.33
C VAL A 13 36.00 -6.76 10.53
N LEU A 14 36.01 -6.94 9.20
CA LEU A 14 34.84 -6.68 8.36
C LEU A 14 33.70 -7.66 8.68
N SER A 15 34.00 -8.94 8.90
CA SER A 15 33.04 -9.96 9.31
C SER A 15 32.49 -9.70 10.71
N LEU A 16 33.31 -9.22 11.65
CA LEU A 16 32.86 -8.80 12.98
C LEU A 16 31.97 -7.54 12.89
N VAL A 17 32.35 -6.54 12.10
CA VAL A 17 31.53 -5.33 11.89
C VAL A 17 30.19 -5.69 11.24
N LEU A 18 30.17 -6.61 10.27
CA LEU A 18 28.93 -7.12 9.65
C LEU A 18 28.09 -7.98 10.60
N ALA A 19 28.73 -8.73 11.51
CA ALA A 19 28.05 -9.56 12.52
C ALA A 19 27.51 -8.74 13.71
N PHE A 20 28.09 -7.57 13.97
CA PHE A 20 27.65 -6.62 15.00
C PHE A 20 26.85 -5.43 14.45
N LEU A 21 26.67 -5.34 13.13
CA LEU A 21 25.60 -4.51 12.56
C LEU A 21 24.29 -5.11 13.08
N PRO A 22 23.47 -4.33 13.80
CA PRO A 22 22.16 -4.82 14.21
C PRO A 22 21.42 -5.28 12.95
N THR A 23 21.03 -6.56 12.91
CA THR A 23 20.15 -7.15 11.88
C THR A 23 18.78 -6.47 11.82
N SER A 24 18.54 -5.50 12.68
CA SER A 24 17.45 -4.54 12.67
C SER A 24 17.99 -3.13 12.47
N LEU A 25 18.58 -2.84 11.31
CA LEU A 25 18.42 -1.51 10.71
C LEU A 25 16.94 -1.37 10.32
N HIS A 26 16.07 -1.24 11.32
CA HIS A 26 14.78 -0.60 11.13
C HIS A 26 15.10 0.85 10.79
N PHE A 27 15.38 1.13 9.52
CA PHE A 27 15.29 2.50 9.04
C PHE A 27 13.87 2.94 9.36
N PRO A 28 13.66 3.90 10.27
CA PRO A 28 12.32 4.38 10.52
C PRO A 28 11.78 4.89 9.20
N MET A 29 10.56 4.47 8.88
CA MET A 29 9.82 5.01 7.76
C MET A 29 9.73 6.54 7.94
N PRO A 30 10.21 7.35 6.98
CA PRO A 30 10.30 8.78 7.17
C PRO A 30 8.90 9.42 7.11
N MET A 31 8.34 9.76 8.27
CA MET A 31 7.03 10.41 8.39
C MET A 31 6.94 11.68 7.55
N HIS A 32 8.01 12.49 7.50
CA HIS A 32 8.04 13.70 6.68
C HIS A 32 7.82 13.39 5.19
N THR A 33 8.58 12.44 4.62
CA THR A 33 8.42 12.05 3.21
C THR A 33 7.03 11.46 2.94
N MET A 34 6.48 10.72 3.90
CA MET A 34 5.12 10.21 3.81
C MET A 34 4.09 11.36 3.71
N ILE A 35 4.18 12.33 4.62
CA ILE A 35 3.26 13.47 4.65
C ILE A 35 3.41 14.34 3.40
N ASP A 36 4.64 14.63 2.96
CA ASP A 36 4.87 15.37 1.71
C ASP A 36 4.25 14.65 0.50
N SER A 37 4.31 13.32 0.48
CA SER A 37 3.71 12.51 -0.59
C SER A 37 2.18 12.59 -0.56
N VAL A 38 1.57 12.52 0.62
CA VAL A 38 0.11 12.69 0.78
C VAL A 38 -0.31 14.12 0.41
N ASP A 39 0.48 15.13 0.76
CA ASP A 39 0.19 16.53 0.46
C ASP A 39 0.12 16.77 -1.05
N ARG A 40 1.18 16.41 -1.79
CA ARG A 40 1.18 16.51 -3.26
C ARG A 40 0.02 15.74 -3.90
N LEU A 41 -0.35 14.60 -3.34
CA LEU A 41 -1.47 13.82 -3.85
C LEU A 41 -2.81 14.53 -3.64
N VAL A 42 -3.04 15.14 -2.47
CA VAL A 42 -4.25 15.91 -2.19
C VAL A 42 -4.29 17.19 -3.04
N ASP A 43 -3.15 17.83 -3.26
CA ASP A 43 -2.99 18.94 -4.22
C ASP A 43 -3.41 18.51 -5.63
N TYR A 44 -2.89 17.36 -6.10
CA TYR A 44 -3.23 16.82 -7.41
C TYR A 44 -4.74 16.60 -7.59
N TYR A 45 -5.39 16.03 -6.58
CA TYR A 45 -6.84 15.87 -6.57
C TYR A 45 -7.55 17.23 -6.62
N ALA A 46 -7.06 18.24 -5.90
CA ALA A 46 -7.65 19.58 -5.90
C ALA A 46 -7.60 20.24 -7.28
N ASP A 47 -6.55 19.96 -8.06
CA ASP A 47 -6.40 20.49 -9.42
C ASP A 47 -7.19 19.68 -10.46
N SER A 48 -7.38 18.38 -10.22
CA SER A 48 -7.86 17.43 -11.25
C SER A 48 -9.26 16.85 -11.02
N TYR A 49 -9.93 17.18 -9.90
CA TYR A 49 -11.19 16.53 -9.49
C TYR A 49 -12.31 16.55 -10.55
N LYS A 50 -12.36 17.58 -11.41
CA LYS A 50 -13.36 17.71 -12.48
C LYS A 50 -13.18 16.64 -13.56
N ASP A 51 -11.95 16.21 -13.78
CA ASP A 51 -11.58 15.26 -14.82
C ASP A 51 -11.60 13.82 -14.33
N MET A 52 -11.52 13.59 -13.02
CA MET A 52 -11.61 12.26 -12.40
C MET A 52 -12.91 11.51 -12.74
N ASN A 53 -12.85 10.19 -12.66
CA ASN A 53 -14.00 9.28 -12.64
C ASN A 53 -14.28 8.83 -11.19
N VAL A 54 -15.32 8.00 -10.99
CA VAL A 54 -15.70 7.48 -9.66
C VAL A 54 -14.52 6.75 -9.02
N ASP A 55 -13.82 5.91 -9.78
CA ASP A 55 -12.67 5.13 -9.32
C ASP A 55 -11.54 6.04 -8.81
N GLY A 56 -11.22 7.10 -9.57
CA GLY A 56 -10.27 8.14 -9.19
C GLY A 56 -10.64 8.80 -7.85
N ILE A 57 -11.90 9.19 -7.68
CA ILE A 57 -12.39 9.85 -6.47
C ILE A 57 -12.55 8.88 -5.28
N PHE A 58 -12.78 7.60 -5.53
CA PHE A 58 -12.85 6.59 -4.48
C PHE A 58 -11.56 6.55 -3.66
N GLY A 59 -10.39 6.57 -4.31
CA GLY A 59 -9.10 6.65 -3.60
C GLY A 59 -8.95 7.89 -2.72
N LEU A 60 -9.44 9.05 -3.18
CA LEU A 60 -9.47 10.28 -2.36
C LEU A 60 -10.37 10.10 -1.13
N ARG A 61 -11.55 9.49 -1.27
CA ARG A 61 -12.46 9.24 -0.13
C ARG A 61 -11.91 8.22 0.86
N ALA A 62 -11.14 7.25 0.38
CA ALA A 62 -10.38 6.35 1.22
C ALA A 62 -9.32 7.09 2.04
N LEU A 63 -8.46 7.87 1.37
CA LEU A 63 -7.45 8.70 2.01
C LEU A 63 -8.05 9.69 3.02
N GLU A 64 -9.10 10.39 2.61
CA GLU A 64 -9.84 11.34 3.46
C GLU A 64 -10.33 10.66 4.75
N GLY A 65 -10.95 9.49 4.64
CA GLY A 65 -11.46 8.75 5.79
C GLY A 65 -10.35 8.38 6.78
N GLN A 66 -9.19 7.93 6.28
CA GLN A 66 -8.03 7.63 7.12
C GLN A 66 -7.45 8.89 7.79
N LEU A 67 -7.30 10.00 7.06
CA LEU A 67 -6.84 11.28 7.62
C LEU A 67 -7.77 11.80 8.72
N ILE A 68 -9.09 11.71 8.50
CA ILE A 68 -10.09 12.11 9.50
C ILE A 68 -9.98 11.24 10.76
N MET A 69 -9.81 9.93 10.62
CA MET A 69 -9.65 9.05 11.79
C MET A 69 -8.38 9.43 12.59
N ILE A 70 -7.24 9.64 11.92
CA ILE A 70 -5.99 10.02 12.60
C ILE A 70 -6.18 11.35 13.34
N ARG A 71 -6.80 12.34 12.70
CA ARG A 71 -7.14 13.63 13.32
C ARG A 71 -8.03 13.44 14.56
N GLU A 72 -9.13 12.72 14.44
CA GLU A 72 -10.09 12.48 15.52
C GLU A 72 -9.43 11.76 16.70
N GLU A 73 -8.58 10.77 16.43
CA GLU A 73 -7.84 10.05 17.45
C GLU A 73 -6.84 10.94 18.20
N TYR A 74 -6.11 11.79 17.46
CA TYR A 74 -5.20 12.77 18.06
C TYR A 74 -5.95 13.79 18.93
N GLU A 75 -7.07 14.34 18.44
CA GLU A 75 -7.91 15.31 19.17
C GLU A 75 -8.56 14.69 20.42
N GLN A 76 -8.84 13.38 20.41
CA GLN A 76 -9.31 12.62 21.58
C GLN A 76 -8.19 12.30 22.59
N GLY A 77 -6.94 12.70 22.32
CA GLY A 77 -5.81 12.43 23.19
C GLY A 77 -5.31 10.99 23.14
N LYS A 78 -5.65 10.21 22.09
CA LYS A 78 -5.02 8.91 21.88
C LYS A 78 -3.54 9.11 21.61
N ARG A 79 -2.71 8.20 22.13
CA ARG A 79 -1.27 8.22 21.89
C ARG A 79 -1.03 7.86 20.41
N LEU A 80 -0.49 8.80 19.64
CA LEU A 80 -0.05 8.59 18.26
C LEU A 80 1.41 9.00 18.11
N ARG A 81 2.12 8.43 17.13
CA ARG A 81 3.51 8.78 16.80
C ARG A 81 3.56 10.04 15.93
N LEU A 82 3.00 11.13 16.43
CA LEU A 82 2.88 12.41 15.75
C LEU A 82 3.35 13.52 16.69
N ASP A 83 4.10 14.48 16.14
CA ASP A 83 4.27 15.77 16.79
C ASP A 83 3.09 16.69 16.43
N ARG A 84 3.00 17.83 17.13
CA ARG A 84 1.91 18.79 16.93
C ARG A 84 1.86 19.35 15.52
N THR A 85 3.01 19.66 14.93
CA THR A 85 3.10 20.21 13.57
C THR A 85 2.56 19.23 12.54
N THR A 86 2.94 17.96 12.64
CA THR A 86 2.46 16.90 11.75
C THR A 86 0.97 16.65 11.94
N ALA A 87 0.48 16.68 13.19
CA ALA A 87 -0.94 16.53 13.47
C ALA A 87 -1.78 17.70 12.90
N ASP A 88 -1.29 18.94 13.01
CA ASP A 88 -1.93 20.12 12.43
C ASP A 88 -1.96 20.02 10.88
N HIS A 89 -0.88 19.53 10.26
CA HIS A 89 -0.83 19.30 8.80
C HIS A 89 -1.81 18.19 8.35
N ILE A 90 -1.90 17.08 9.07
CA ILE A 90 -2.89 16.02 8.79
C ILE A 90 -4.32 16.58 8.89
N LYS A 91 -4.58 17.49 9.84
CA LYS A 91 -5.87 18.17 9.98
C LYS A 91 -6.18 19.04 8.76
N GLU A 92 -5.21 19.80 8.27
CA GLU A 92 -5.36 20.60 7.05
C GLU A 92 -5.64 19.71 5.83
N LEU A 93 -4.84 18.65 5.64
CA LEU A 93 -5.03 17.67 4.57
C LEU A 93 -6.40 17.01 4.63
N SER A 94 -6.87 16.64 5.82
CA SER A 94 -8.21 16.05 6.00
C SER A 94 -9.32 17.01 5.53
N THR A 95 -9.19 18.30 5.87
CA THR A 95 -10.17 19.34 5.49
C THR A 95 -10.14 19.58 3.98
N LYS A 96 -8.94 19.64 3.39
CA LYS A 96 -8.76 19.83 1.96
C LYS A 96 -9.32 18.65 1.17
N ALA A 97 -8.99 17.42 1.56
CA ALA A 97 -9.52 16.20 0.94
C ALA A 97 -11.06 16.16 0.98
N SER A 98 -11.67 16.52 2.13
CA SER A 98 -13.12 16.66 2.24
C SER A 98 -13.71 17.68 1.26
N GLY A 99 -13.11 18.87 1.17
CA GLY A 99 -13.54 19.91 0.25
C GLY A 99 -13.50 19.43 -1.20
N VAL A 100 -12.37 18.87 -1.62
CA VAL A 100 -12.16 18.38 -2.99
C VAL A 100 -13.11 17.24 -3.34
N GLY A 101 -13.23 16.25 -2.47
CA GLY A 101 -14.14 15.14 -2.70
C GLY A 101 -15.58 15.61 -2.87
N ASN A 102 -16.02 16.59 -2.07
CA ASN A 102 -17.39 17.13 -2.16
C ASN A 102 -17.61 17.92 -3.45
N MET A 103 -16.60 18.68 -3.89
CA MET A 103 -16.65 19.39 -5.18
C MET A 103 -16.68 18.42 -6.38
N ALA A 104 -16.12 17.22 -6.24
CA ALA A 104 -16.12 16.21 -7.31
C ALA A 104 -17.50 15.61 -7.59
N ILE A 105 -18.37 15.50 -6.58
CA ILE A 105 -19.69 14.83 -6.69
C ILE A 105 -20.53 15.32 -7.87
N PRO A 106 -20.83 16.62 -8.03
CA PRO A 106 -21.63 17.09 -9.17
C PRO A 106 -20.96 16.77 -10.52
N HIS A 107 -19.62 16.85 -10.61
CA HIS A 107 -18.91 16.53 -11.86
C HIS A 107 -18.95 15.03 -12.20
N LEU A 108 -18.91 14.15 -11.20
CA LEU A 108 -19.10 12.72 -11.41
C LEU A 108 -20.52 12.43 -11.93
N GLN A 109 -21.52 13.05 -11.31
CA GLN A 109 -22.92 12.91 -11.73
C GLN A 109 -23.15 13.44 -13.14
N ASP A 110 -22.56 14.57 -13.51
CA ASP A 110 -22.73 15.17 -14.85
C ASP A 110 -22.02 14.36 -15.94
N LYS A 111 -20.85 13.77 -15.61
CA LYS A 111 -20.02 13.01 -16.57
C LYS A 111 -20.60 11.65 -16.90
N ASP A 112 -21.08 10.92 -15.88
CA ASP A 112 -21.71 9.61 -16.06
C ASP A 112 -22.83 9.41 -15.03
N PRO A 113 -24.06 9.88 -15.32
CA PRO A 113 -25.17 9.86 -14.37
C PRO A 113 -25.56 8.44 -13.92
N GLU A 114 -25.47 7.46 -14.83
CA GLU A 114 -25.87 6.08 -14.57
C GLU A 114 -24.84 5.39 -13.67
N TYR A 115 -23.56 5.47 -14.04
CA TYR A 115 -22.48 4.89 -13.26
C TYR A 115 -22.37 5.58 -11.88
N PHE A 116 -22.50 6.91 -11.83
CA PHE A 116 -22.57 7.62 -10.56
C PHE A 116 -23.75 7.17 -9.71
N SER A 117 -24.96 7.01 -10.27
CA SER A 117 -26.13 6.52 -9.52
C SER A 117 -25.88 5.14 -8.91
N ASN A 118 -25.21 4.26 -9.66
CA ASN A 118 -24.85 2.91 -9.24
C ASN A 118 -23.82 2.90 -8.10
N PHE A 119 -22.81 3.77 -8.16
CA PHE A 119 -21.68 3.75 -7.21
C PHE A 119 -21.59 4.96 -6.27
N LYS A 120 -22.62 5.82 -6.22
CA LYS A 120 -22.63 7.02 -5.38
C LYS A 120 -22.24 6.76 -3.93
N TYR A 121 -22.62 5.62 -3.37
CA TYR A 121 -22.32 5.26 -1.98
C TYR A 121 -20.81 5.17 -1.71
N ILE A 122 -20.02 4.78 -2.71
CA ILE A 122 -18.57 4.66 -2.63
C ILE A 122 -17.91 6.03 -2.55
N VAL A 123 -18.44 7.03 -3.24
CA VAL A 123 -17.79 8.35 -3.37
C VAL A 123 -18.47 9.46 -2.56
N ALA A 124 -19.68 9.24 -2.06
CA ALA A 124 -20.47 10.26 -1.36
C ALA A 124 -19.95 10.59 0.05
N ARG A 125 -19.18 9.68 0.67
CA ARG A 125 -18.69 9.85 2.04
C ARG A 125 -17.25 9.35 2.20
N PRO A 126 -16.53 9.84 3.23
CA PRO A 126 -15.18 9.37 3.53
C PRO A 126 -15.22 7.95 4.11
N TRP A 127 -14.26 7.10 3.74
CA TRP A 127 -14.21 5.72 4.20
C TRP A 127 -13.42 5.59 5.50
N LYS A 128 -14.14 5.61 6.62
CA LYS A 128 -13.57 5.43 7.95
C LYS A 128 -13.58 3.94 8.30
N MET A 129 -12.45 3.28 8.11
CA MET A 129 -12.28 1.85 8.40
C MET A 129 -10.98 1.58 9.11
N ARG A 130 -11.05 0.86 10.23
CA ARG A 130 -9.89 0.36 10.94
C ARG A 130 -10.13 -1.05 11.45
N HIS A 131 -9.20 -1.93 11.11
CA HIS A 131 -9.16 -3.30 11.59
C HIS A 131 -8.01 -3.51 12.57
N HIS A 132 -8.19 -4.46 13.48
CA HIS A 132 -7.07 -4.94 14.29
C HIS A 132 -6.02 -5.59 13.41
N TYR A 133 -4.75 -5.33 13.72
CA TYR A 133 -3.67 -5.93 12.97
C TYR A 133 -3.65 -7.45 13.12
N ARG A 134 -3.61 -8.13 11.98
CA ARG A 134 -3.59 -9.60 11.85
C ARG A 134 -2.56 -10.03 10.82
N LYS A 135 -2.11 -11.28 10.93
CA LYS A 135 -1.21 -11.90 9.95
C LYS A 135 -1.99 -12.67 8.91
N ALA A 136 -1.43 -12.76 7.72
CA ALA A 136 -1.82 -13.67 6.68
C ALA A 136 -1.28 -15.09 6.95
N ASP A 137 -1.86 -16.08 6.26
CA ASP A 137 -1.37 -17.46 6.23
C ASP A 137 -0.81 -17.79 4.83
N LEU A 138 0.51 -17.74 4.67
CA LEU A 138 1.16 -18.07 3.40
C LEU A 138 0.99 -19.54 3.00
N SER A 139 0.68 -20.45 3.94
CA SER A 139 0.35 -21.84 3.59
C SER A 139 -0.97 -21.92 2.82
N MET A 140 -1.92 -21.04 3.17
CA MET A 140 -3.17 -20.89 2.44
C MET A 140 -2.94 -20.27 1.06
N ALA A 141 -2.04 -19.29 0.93
CA ALA A 141 -1.66 -18.74 -0.37
C ALA A 141 -1.19 -19.84 -1.35
N ALA A 142 -0.30 -20.73 -0.87
CA ALA A 142 0.17 -21.89 -1.64
C ALA A 142 -0.95 -22.86 -2.02
N ARG A 143 -1.90 -23.12 -1.11
CA ARG A 143 -3.08 -23.97 -1.40
C ARG A 143 -3.97 -23.35 -2.49
N GLN A 144 -4.20 -22.03 -2.44
CA GLN A 144 -5.04 -21.35 -3.43
C GLN A 144 -4.38 -21.31 -4.81
N THR A 145 -3.06 -21.10 -4.88
CA THR A 145 -2.32 -21.14 -6.15
C THR A 145 -2.32 -22.53 -6.79
N ASN A 146 -2.27 -23.59 -5.99
CA ASN A 146 -2.33 -24.98 -6.47
C ASN A 146 -3.75 -25.43 -6.85
N ARG A 147 -4.79 -24.69 -6.45
CA ARG A 147 -6.17 -25.02 -6.80
C ARG A 147 -6.36 -24.77 -8.29
N LYS A 148 -7.03 -25.69 -9.00
CA LYS A 148 -7.38 -25.47 -10.40
C LYS A 148 -8.16 -24.16 -10.51
N ARG A 149 -7.58 -23.18 -11.21
CA ARG A 149 -8.27 -21.96 -11.60
C ARG A 149 -9.40 -22.39 -12.54
N GLY A 150 -10.63 -22.31 -12.06
CA GLY A 150 -11.82 -22.76 -12.77
C GLY A 150 -13.02 -21.86 -12.48
N GLY A 151 -14.10 -22.05 -13.24
CA GLY A 151 -15.28 -21.19 -13.22
C GLY A 151 -15.14 -19.97 -14.11
N ASP A 152 -16.25 -19.28 -14.35
CA ASP A 152 -16.32 -18.08 -15.19
C ASP A 152 -15.28 -17.02 -14.78
N GLU A 153 -14.78 -16.31 -15.79
CA GLU A 153 -13.98 -15.11 -15.63
C GLU A 153 -14.85 -14.01 -14.99
N LEU A 154 -14.31 -13.31 -13.98
CA LEU A 154 -14.95 -12.11 -13.45
C LEU A 154 -14.70 -11.01 -14.47
N THR A 155 -15.74 -10.68 -15.23
CA THR A 155 -15.77 -9.44 -16.01
C THR A 155 -16.15 -8.30 -15.08
N GLU A 156 -15.83 -7.07 -15.46
CA GLU A 156 -16.31 -5.93 -14.70
C GLU A 156 -17.82 -5.86 -14.62
N GLU A 157 -18.49 -6.08 -15.73
CA GLU A 157 -19.95 -6.09 -15.77
C GLU A 157 -20.55 -7.03 -14.71
N LYS A 158 -19.92 -8.21 -14.51
CA LYS A 158 -20.31 -9.14 -13.44
C LYS A 158 -19.95 -8.61 -12.05
N SER A 159 -18.78 -8.00 -11.89
CA SER A 159 -18.37 -7.37 -10.63
C SER A 159 -19.35 -6.26 -10.22
N ASP A 160 -19.66 -5.37 -11.14
CA ASP A 160 -20.52 -4.20 -10.96
C ASP A 160 -21.94 -4.59 -10.67
N LYS A 161 -22.47 -5.57 -11.42
CA LYS A 161 -23.78 -6.16 -11.13
C LYS A 161 -23.85 -6.62 -9.66
N CYS A 162 -22.81 -7.32 -9.18
CA CYS A 162 -22.79 -7.81 -7.81
C CYS A 162 -22.63 -6.69 -6.78
N MET A 163 -21.73 -5.73 -7.02
CA MET A 163 -21.52 -4.61 -6.12
C MET A 163 -22.77 -3.70 -6.05
N THR A 164 -23.42 -3.41 -7.16
CA THR A 164 -24.66 -2.61 -7.21
C THR A 164 -25.83 -3.32 -6.52
N GLY A 165 -25.95 -4.64 -6.70
CA GLY A 165 -26.88 -5.46 -5.93
C GLY A 165 -26.70 -5.30 -4.42
N LEU A 166 -25.46 -5.42 -3.94
CA LEU A 166 -25.11 -5.21 -2.53
C LEU A 166 -25.40 -3.78 -2.05
N LEU A 167 -25.07 -2.77 -2.86
CA LEU A 167 -25.29 -1.35 -2.56
C LEU A 167 -26.78 -0.98 -2.53
N GLY A 168 -27.66 -1.82 -3.07
CA GLY A 168 -29.08 -1.50 -3.31
C GLY A 168 -29.24 -0.39 -4.34
N SER A 169 -28.36 -0.38 -5.35
CA SER A 169 -28.37 0.53 -6.49
C SER A 169 -28.61 -0.23 -7.80
N GLY A 170 -28.77 0.51 -8.91
CA GLY A 170 -29.09 -0.09 -10.20
C GLY A 170 -30.49 -0.73 -10.20
N GLU A 171 -30.58 -1.99 -10.64
CA GLU A 171 -31.83 -2.76 -10.71
C GLU A 171 -32.37 -3.13 -9.32
N THR A 172 -31.48 -3.45 -8.38
CA THR A 172 -31.84 -3.81 -7.01
C THR A 172 -32.04 -2.55 -6.19
N LYS A 173 -33.19 -2.41 -5.51
CA LYS A 173 -33.47 -1.22 -4.68
C LYS A 173 -33.22 -1.43 -3.19
N GLN A 174 -32.98 -2.67 -2.76
CA GLN A 174 -32.77 -3.04 -1.37
C GLN A 174 -31.29 -3.33 -1.09
N GLN A 175 -30.69 -2.56 -0.19
CA GLN A 175 -29.30 -2.76 0.23
C GLN A 175 -29.10 -4.11 0.94
N CYS A 176 -27.87 -4.60 0.94
CA CYS A 176 -27.50 -5.89 1.54
C CYS A 176 -28.16 -7.11 0.88
N THR A 177 -28.63 -6.97 -0.35
CA THR A 177 -29.24 -8.07 -1.12
C THR A 177 -28.19 -8.67 -2.06
N VAL A 178 -27.88 -9.94 -1.87
CA VAL A 178 -26.91 -10.67 -2.70
C VAL A 178 -27.57 -11.95 -3.18
N ASP A 179 -27.67 -12.13 -4.49
CA ASP A 179 -28.18 -13.36 -5.08
C ASP A 179 -27.13 -14.48 -5.07
N ASP A 180 -27.57 -15.71 -5.33
CA ASP A 180 -26.70 -16.89 -5.28
C ASP A 180 -25.62 -16.86 -6.37
N GLU A 181 -25.85 -16.18 -7.51
CA GLU A 181 -24.86 -16.01 -8.58
C GLU A 181 -23.70 -15.13 -8.11
N CYS A 182 -24.01 -13.95 -7.58
CA CYS A 182 -23.05 -13.01 -7.04
C CYS A 182 -22.31 -13.57 -5.84
N TRP A 183 -23.00 -14.31 -4.97
CA TRP A 183 -22.34 -15.01 -3.88
C TRP A 183 -21.31 -16.02 -4.40
N GLN A 184 -21.66 -16.85 -5.38
CA GLN A 184 -20.76 -17.85 -5.94
C GLN A 184 -19.53 -17.23 -6.58
N VAL A 185 -19.70 -16.12 -7.32
CA VAL A 185 -18.62 -15.39 -7.97
C VAL A 185 -17.71 -14.72 -6.93
N MET A 186 -18.29 -13.93 -6.02
CA MET A 186 -17.52 -13.14 -5.06
C MET A 186 -16.86 -13.98 -3.96
N SER A 187 -17.40 -15.18 -3.66
CA SER A 187 -16.80 -16.10 -2.68
C SER A 187 -15.94 -17.23 -3.31
N ALA A 188 -15.77 -17.25 -4.64
CA ALA A 188 -15.06 -18.32 -5.34
C ALA A 188 -13.58 -18.47 -4.86
N PRO A 189 -13.10 -19.69 -4.57
CA PRO A 189 -11.69 -19.92 -4.24
C PRO A 189 -10.80 -19.98 -5.49
N GLY A 190 -9.48 -19.88 -5.30
CA GLY A 190 -8.49 -20.12 -6.36
C GLY A 190 -8.43 -19.05 -7.44
N LYS A 191 -8.84 -17.82 -7.13
CA LYS A 191 -8.75 -16.65 -8.03
C LYS A 191 -7.42 -15.92 -7.81
N ALA A 192 -7.11 -14.96 -8.69
CA ALA A 192 -5.82 -14.26 -8.71
C ALA A 192 -5.99 -12.78 -9.12
N SER A 193 -5.01 -11.94 -8.76
CA SER A 193 -4.89 -10.56 -9.26
C SER A 193 -6.19 -9.74 -9.08
N TYR A 194 -6.63 -8.98 -10.10
CA TYR A 194 -7.82 -8.12 -10.02
C TYR A 194 -9.10 -8.85 -9.60
N TYR A 195 -9.24 -10.14 -9.94
CA TYR A 195 -10.37 -10.93 -9.44
C TYR A 195 -10.36 -10.94 -7.90
N LEU A 196 -9.22 -11.23 -7.28
CA LEU A 196 -9.11 -11.27 -5.82
C LEU A 196 -9.43 -9.91 -5.19
N THR A 197 -8.96 -8.81 -5.79
CA THR A 197 -9.19 -7.46 -5.23
C THR A 197 -10.65 -7.09 -5.30
N HIS A 198 -11.36 -7.47 -6.36
CA HIS A 198 -12.81 -7.29 -6.48
C HIS A 198 -13.59 -8.14 -5.50
N GLN A 199 -13.20 -9.40 -5.31
CA GLN A 199 -13.81 -10.26 -4.30
C GLN A 199 -13.68 -9.63 -2.91
N LEU A 200 -12.49 -9.16 -2.56
CA LEU A 200 -12.28 -8.49 -1.28
C LEU A 200 -13.09 -7.19 -1.19
N LEU A 201 -13.02 -6.33 -2.19
CA LEU A 201 -13.74 -5.05 -2.23
C LEU A 201 -15.24 -5.23 -2.06
N PHE A 202 -15.84 -6.29 -2.63
CA PHE A 202 -17.24 -6.63 -2.43
C PHE A 202 -17.58 -6.84 -0.94
N PHE A 203 -16.76 -7.58 -0.18
CA PHE A 203 -17.00 -7.78 1.25
C PHE A 203 -16.69 -6.54 2.09
N VAL A 204 -15.65 -5.77 1.71
CA VAL A 204 -15.32 -4.48 2.36
C VAL A 204 -16.47 -3.48 2.20
N LEU A 205 -17.08 -3.42 1.00
CA LEU A 205 -18.29 -2.63 0.75
C LEU A 205 -19.44 -3.07 1.64
N GLY A 206 -19.60 -4.39 1.80
CA GLY A 206 -20.59 -4.96 2.70
C GLY A 206 -20.43 -4.50 4.14
N GLU A 207 -19.20 -4.51 4.65
CA GLU A 207 -18.90 -4.01 5.99
C GLU A 207 -19.18 -2.51 6.12
N GLN A 208 -18.79 -1.71 5.12
CA GLN A 208 -19.08 -0.26 5.09
C GLN A 208 -20.57 0.06 5.11
N LEU A 209 -21.39 -0.77 4.49
CA LEU A 209 -22.84 -0.63 4.48
C LEU A 209 -23.51 -1.18 5.74
N GLY A 210 -22.78 -1.86 6.62
CA GLY A 210 -23.35 -2.57 7.77
C GLY A 210 -24.09 -3.86 7.38
N CYS A 211 -23.74 -4.47 6.25
CA CYS A 211 -24.34 -5.71 5.73
C CYS A 211 -23.72 -6.99 6.30
N THR A 212 -22.90 -6.90 7.36
CA THR A 212 -22.11 -8.03 7.88
C THR A 212 -22.99 -9.21 8.29
N ASP A 213 -24.12 -8.96 8.95
CA ASP A 213 -25.02 -10.02 9.41
C ASP A 213 -25.64 -10.82 8.24
N GLN A 214 -26.03 -10.12 7.16
CA GLN A 214 -26.60 -10.71 5.95
C GLN A 214 -25.54 -11.53 5.21
N LEU A 215 -24.33 -10.98 5.06
CA LEU A 215 -23.22 -11.67 4.41
C LEU A 215 -22.75 -12.89 5.21
N ASP A 216 -22.73 -12.81 6.53
CA ASP A 216 -22.42 -13.96 7.39
C ASP A 216 -23.53 -15.02 7.36
N ALA A 217 -24.80 -14.62 7.23
CA ALA A 217 -25.89 -15.56 7.02
C ALA A 217 -25.75 -16.30 5.68
N LEU A 218 -25.36 -15.61 4.61
CA LEU A 218 -25.04 -16.21 3.33
C LEU A 218 -23.81 -17.12 3.41
N ALA A 219 -22.75 -16.71 4.12
CA ALA A 219 -21.59 -17.56 4.37
C ALA A 219 -21.99 -18.89 5.02
N ARG A 220 -22.82 -18.83 6.07
CA ARG A 220 -23.36 -20.04 6.71
C ARG A 220 -24.23 -20.87 5.77
N LYS A 221 -25.11 -20.25 4.99
CA LYS A 221 -25.93 -20.93 3.95
C LYS A 221 -25.05 -21.71 2.97
N HIS A 222 -23.89 -21.16 2.62
CA HIS A 222 -22.92 -21.76 1.70
C HIS A 222 -21.79 -22.54 2.40
N SER A 223 -22.00 -22.97 3.65
CA SER A 223 -21.08 -23.83 4.41
C SER A 223 -19.68 -23.25 4.65
N ILE A 224 -19.56 -21.92 4.75
CA ILE A 224 -18.34 -21.22 5.17
C ILE A 224 -18.48 -20.89 6.66
N ALA A 225 -17.88 -21.74 7.50
CA ALA A 225 -18.11 -21.71 8.94
C ALA A 225 -17.55 -20.46 9.62
N GLY A 226 -16.41 -19.94 9.17
CA GLY A 226 -15.78 -18.73 9.71
C GLY A 226 -16.34 -17.42 9.13
N GLY A 227 -17.47 -17.48 8.41
CA GLY A 227 -18.16 -16.28 7.92
C GLY A 227 -17.38 -15.50 6.86
N VAL A 228 -17.72 -14.22 6.73
CA VAL A 228 -17.01 -13.28 5.84
C VAL A 228 -15.53 -13.14 6.22
N GLN A 229 -15.23 -13.20 7.53
CA GLN A 229 -13.86 -13.07 8.02
C GLN A 229 -12.93 -14.18 7.47
N GLU A 230 -13.42 -15.41 7.30
CA GLU A 230 -12.67 -16.51 6.68
C GLU A 230 -12.36 -16.20 5.20
N LEU A 231 -13.32 -15.62 4.48
CA LEU A 231 -13.16 -15.23 3.07
C LEU A 231 -12.10 -14.14 2.93
N GLU A 232 -12.21 -13.05 3.70
CA GLU A 232 -11.21 -11.97 3.74
C GLU A 232 -9.82 -12.50 4.06
N HIS A 233 -9.72 -13.39 5.06
CA HIS A 233 -8.45 -13.99 5.45
C HIS A 233 -7.83 -14.80 4.34
N ARG A 234 -8.65 -15.56 3.62
CA ARG A 234 -8.21 -16.30 2.44
C ARG A 234 -7.77 -15.39 1.31
N PHE A 235 -8.51 -14.33 1.01
CA PHE A 235 -8.16 -13.40 -0.06
C PHE A 235 -6.86 -12.67 0.25
N CYS A 236 -6.74 -12.06 1.43
CA CYS A 236 -5.54 -11.30 1.79
C CYS A 236 -4.30 -12.17 1.97
N SER A 237 -4.45 -13.40 2.43
CA SER A 237 -3.32 -14.33 2.46
C SER A 237 -2.85 -14.70 1.06
N THR A 238 -3.79 -14.90 0.12
CA THR A 238 -3.47 -15.18 -1.28
C THR A 238 -2.78 -13.98 -1.94
N MET A 239 -3.33 -12.76 -1.75
CA MET A 239 -2.72 -11.52 -2.25
C MET A 239 -1.32 -11.30 -1.68
N LEU A 240 -1.08 -11.57 -0.39
CA LEU A 240 0.26 -11.42 0.17
C LEU A 240 1.26 -12.35 -0.54
N GLY A 241 0.85 -13.59 -0.85
CA GLY A 241 1.64 -14.51 -1.64
C GLY A 241 1.92 -14.01 -3.06
N GLU A 242 0.95 -13.34 -3.70
CA GLU A 242 1.13 -12.69 -5.01
C GLU A 242 2.11 -11.53 -4.93
N VAL A 243 1.95 -10.62 -3.96
CA VAL A 243 2.86 -9.49 -3.72
C VAL A 243 4.28 -9.98 -3.47
N GLU A 244 4.48 -10.96 -2.60
CA GLU A 244 5.81 -11.51 -2.33
C GLU A 244 6.42 -12.15 -3.58
N ALA A 245 5.61 -12.81 -4.41
CA ALA A 245 6.09 -13.37 -5.67
C ALA A 245 6.48 -12.27 -6.68
N MET A 246 5.70 -11.19 -6.80
CA MET A 246 6.02 -10.02 -7.63
C MET A 246 7.35 -9.38 -7.22
N VAL A 247 7.51 -9.10 -5.93
CA VAL A 247 8.74 -8.48 -5.39
C VAL A 247 9.95 -9.38 -5.58
N ARG A 248 9.83 -10.68 -5.25
CA ARG A 248 10.94 -11.64 -5.34
C ARG A 248 11.50 -11.80 -6.74
N ARG A 249 10.66 -11.73 -7.78
CA ARG A 249 11.10 -11.87 -9.18
C ARG A 249 11.50 -10.55 -9.85
N GLY A 250 11.43 -9.44 -9.13
CA GLY A 250 11.45 -8.11 -9.69
C GLY A 250 10.05 -7.72 -10.18
N LEU A 251 9.47 -6.74 -9.50
CA LEU A 251 8.16 -6.19 -9.82
C LEU A 251 8.25 -5.44 -11.14
N LYS A 252 7.36 -5.76 -12.08
CA LYS A 252 7.31 -5.10 -13.40
C LYS A 252 6.54 -3.79 -13.29
N PRO A 253 6.82 -2.80 -14.14
CA PRO A 253 6.07 -1.55 -14.13
C PRO A 253 4.55 -1.76 -14.31
N SER A 254 4.15 -2.66 -15.20
CA SER A 254 2.75 -3.08 -15.40
C SER A 254 2.06 -3.68 -14.16
N GLU A 255 2.80 -4.03 -13.12
CA GLU A 255 2.30 -4.65 -11.88
C GLU A 255 2.22 -3.67 -10.72
N GLN A 256 2.66 -2.42 -10.90
CA GLN A 256 2.60 -1.39 -9.84
C GLN A 256 1.17 -1.13 -9.37
N ASP A 257 0.22 -1.11 -10.31
CA ASP A 257 -1.19 -0.87 -10.04
C ASP A 257 -1.78 -1.93 -9.11
N ILE A 258 -1.76 -3.21 -9.54
CA ILE A 258 -2.24 -4.33 -8.72
C ILE A 258 -1.46 -4.48 -7.41
N PHE A 259 -0.18 -4.13 -7.38
CA PHE A 259 0.62 -4.14 -6.14
C PHE A 259 0.10 -3.12 -5.13
N MET A 260 -0.14 -1.87 -5.56
CA MET A 260 -0.71 -0.84 -4.69
C MET A 260 -2.14 -1.18 -4.28
N GLU A 261 -2.95 -1.74 -5.19
CA GLU A 261 -4.33 -2.14 -4.92
C GLU A 261 -4.42 -3.23 -3.84
N GLN A 262 -3.54 -4.25 -3.90
CA GLN A 262 -3.48 -5.30 -2.89
C GLN A 262 -2.99 -4.78 -1.53
N ILE A 263 -2.03 -3.85 -1.52
CA ILE A 263 -1.59 -3.17 -0.28
C ILE A 263 -2.73 -2.35 0.31
N PHE A 264 -3.43 -1.57 -0.52
CA PHE A 264 -4.54 -0.74 -0.11
C PHE A 264 -5.66 -1.59 0.51
N THR A 265 -6.19 -2.54 -0.25
CA THR A 265 -7.35 -3.34 0.16
C THR A 265 -7.05 -4.20 1.39
N CYS A 266 -5.92 -4.94 1.41
CA CYS A 266 -5.59 -5.78 2.58
C CYS A 266 -5.00 -5.01 3.76
N GLY A 267 -4.30 -3.92 3.51
CA GLY A 267 -3.83 -3.01 4.56
C GLY A 267 -4.99 -2.42 5.34
N MET A 268 -6.06 -2.00 4.65
CA MET A 268 -7.30 -1.55 5.28
C MET A 268 -7.97 -2.62 6.15
N MET A 269 -7.82 -3.90 5.77
CA MET A 269 -8.32 -5.05 6.52
C MET A 269 -7.40 -5.52 7.65
N GLY A 270 -6.35 -4.76 7.95
CA GLY A 270 -5.46 -4.98 9.08
C GLY A 270 -4.32 -5.97 8.81
N TYR A 271 -4.10 -6.39 7.57
CA TYR A 271 -2.98 -7.28 7.23
C TYR A 271 -1.66 -6.50 7.21
N HIS A 272 -1.06 -6.33 8.38
CA HIS A 272 0.12 -5.49 8.57
C HIS A 272 1.38 -5.94 7.83
N GLU A 273 1.42 -7.18 7.35
CA GLU A 273 2.52 -7.69 6.54
C GLU A 273 2.62 -6.99 5.17
N PHE A 274 1.61 -6.22 4.76
CA PHE A 274 1.66 -5.34 3.59
C PHE A 274 2.40 -4.02 3.86
N MET A 275 2.56 -3.60 5.11
CA MET A 275 3.15 -2.31 5.47
C MET A 275 4.67 -2.42 5.68
N ARG A 276 5.38 -2.99 4.70
CA ARG A 276 6.85 -3.13 4.73
C ARG A 276 7.52 -1.88 4.19
N LYS A 277 8.56 -1.40 4.87
CA LYS A 277 9.30 -0.21 4.42
C LYS A 277 9.78 -0.27 2.96
N PRO A 278 10.42 -1.36 2.49
CA PRO A 278 10.85 -1.44 1.10
C PRO A 278 9.70 -1.26 0.10
N TRP A 279 8.47 -1.63 0.48
CA TRP A 279 7.29 -1.51 -0.39
C TRP A 279 6.78 -0.07 -0.43
N LEU A 280 6.81 0.66 0.70
CA LEU A 280 6.55 2.10 0.67
C LEU A 280 7.61 2.83 -0.14
N ASP A 281 8.90 2.52 0.06
CA ASP A 281 10.00 3.16 -0.68
C ASP A 281 9.78 3.02 -2.20
N MET A 282 9.33 1.83 -2.66
CA MET A 282 8.95 1.62 -4.06
C MET A 282 7.80 2.52 -4.50
N ILE A 283 6.69 2.55 -3.74
CA ILE A 283 5.51 3.37 -4.08
C ILE A 283 5.86 4.86 -4.17
N LEU A 284 6.65 5.36 -3.20
CA LEU A 284 7.08 6.75 -3.18
C LEU A 284 7.93 7.13 -4.41
N THR A 285 8.68 6.18 -4.98
CA THR A 285 9.46 6.42 -6.22
C THR A 285 8.61 6.45 -7.49
N TRP A 286 7.38 5.93 -7.44
CA TRP A 286 6.45 5.90 -8.59
C TRP A 286 5.52 7.11 -8.63
N GLN A 287 5.38 7.82 -7.51
CA GLN A 287 4.59 9.04 -7.45
C GLN A 287 5.28 10.14 -8.28
N ASP A 288 4.55 10.76 -9.19
CA ASP A 288 5.05 11.88 -9.96
C ASP A 288 5.28 13.12 -9.08
N ALA A 289 6.09 14.06 -9.57
CA ALA A 289 6.25 15.37 -8.96
C ALA A 289 4.92 16.13 -8.78
N SER A 290 3.92 15.91 -9.65
CA SER A 290 2.58 16.46 -9.48
C SER A 290 1.80 15.85 -8.31
N GLY A 291 2.22 14.69 -7.80
CA GLY A 291 1.53 13.92 -6.76
C GLY A 291 0.70 12.75 -7.28
N CYS A 292 0.43 12.67 -8.59
CA CYS A 292 -0.32 11.57 -9.20
C CYS A 292 0.53 10.32 -9.43
N PHE A 293 -0.07 9.27 -10.00
CA PHE A 293 0.64 8.11 -10.54
C PHE A 293 0.40 7.99 -12.05
N ARG A 294 1.49 7.88 -12.83
CA ARG A 294 1.45 7.82 -14.30
C ARG A 294 1.55 6.40 -14.85
N ARG A 295 1.30 6.25 -16.16
CA ARG A 295 1.68 5.07 -16.93
C ARG A 295 3.20 4.96 -17.00
N ASP A 296 3.74 3.76 -16.84
CA ASP A 296 5.18 3.54 -16.91
C ASP A 296 5.70 3.66 -18.35
N THR A 297 6.76 4.46 -18.55
CA THR A 297 7.34 4.80 -19.85
C THR A 297 8.24 3.69 -20.46
N GLY A 298 8.27 2.49 -19.86
CA GLY A 298 9.15 1.39 -20.27
C GLY A 298 8.82 0.70 -21.60
N GLU A 299 7.75 1.10 -22.30
CA GLU A 299 7.31 0.51 -23.59
C GLU A 299 6.89 1.57 -24.63
N VAL A 300 7.42 2.80 -24.55
CA VAL A 300 7.19 3.77 -25.64
C VAL A 300 8.26 3.56 -26.70
N GLY A 301 7.94 2.72 -27.68
CA GLY A 301 8.51 2.89 -29.01
C GLY A 301 8.16 4.30 -29.48
N SER A 302 9.16 5.02 -29.95
CA SER A 302 9.01 6.34 -30.56
C SER A 302 7.87 6.34 -31.57
N ASP A 303 7.20 7.49 -31.63
CA ASP A 303 6.21 7.91 -32.64
C ASP A 303 4.78 7.93 -32.10
N MET A 304 4.28 9.12 -31.75
CA MET A 304 3.28 9.82 -32.56
C MET A 304 2.74 11.06 -31.81
N GLU A 305 2.97 12.22 -32.40
CA GLU A 305 2.07 13.36 -32.33
C GLU A 305 0.81 13.00 -33.16
N GLU A 306 -0.30 12.64 -32.52
CA GLU A 306 -1.65 12.57 -33.12
C GLU A 306 -2.69 12.42 -31.98
N ASP A 307 -3.83 13.12 -32.09
CA ASP A 307 -4.83 13.44 -31.04
C ASP A 307 -4.92 12.48 -29.81
N ASP A 308 -4.68 13.07 -28.63
CA ASP A 308 -4.33 12.41 -27.36
C ASP A 308 -5.34 11.39 -26.80
N ASP A 309 -6.64 11.57 -27.03
CA ASP A 309 -7.67 10.77 -26.36
C ASP A 309 -7.90 9.39 -27.01
N GLU A 310 -7.77 9.28 -28.34
CA GLU A 310 -8.00 8.01 -29.05
C GLU A 310 -6.73 7.15 -29.09
N ALA A 311 -5.56 7.79 -29.15
CA ALA A 311 -4.26 7.13 -29.06
C ALA A 311 -4.04 6.50 -27.67
N ALA A 312 -4.32 7.23 -26.58
CA ALA A 312 -4.22 6.70 -25.23
C ALA A 312 -5.14 5.48 -25.01
N ASN A 313 -6.39 5.55 -25.50
CA ASN A 313 -7.35 4.44 -25.41
C ASN A 313 -6.99 3.23 -26.30
N ARG A 314 -6.38 3.45 -27.47
CA ARG A 314 -5.84 2.35 -28.31
C ARG A 314 -4.63 1.68 -27.68
N VAL A 315 -3.78 2.42 -26.98
CA VAL A 315 -2.61 1.88 -26.27
C VAL A 315 -3.05 1.06 -25.05
N ILE A 316 -4.06 1.51 -24.28
CA ILE A 316 -4.70 0.71 -23.22
C ILE A 316 -5.21 -0.63 -23.79
N ARG A 317 -5.92 -0.60 -24.91
CA ARG A 317 -6.40 -1.82 -25.62
C ARG A 317 -5.28 -2.71 -26.19
N LYS A 318 -4.11 -2.15 -26.54
CA LYS A 318 -2.96 -2.92 -27.04
C LYS A 318 -2.17 -3.57 -25.89
N GLN A 319 -2.04 -2.91 -24.74
CA GLN A 319 -1.42 -3.50 -23.54
C GLN A 319 -2.24 -4.68 -22.98
N ASP A 320 -3.57 -4.61 -23.05
CA ASP A 320 -4.45 -5.76 -22.74
C ASP A 320 -4.16 -6.98 -23.65
N LYS A 321 -3.67 -6.74 -24.88
CA LYS A 321 -3.22 -7.80 -25.79
C LYS A 321 -1.78 -8.26 -25.53
N GLN A 322 -0.88 -7.41 -25.04
CA GLN A 322 0.52 -7.81 -24.85
C GLN A 322 0.77 -8.61 -23.55
N MET A 323 -0.22 -8.65 -22.63
CA MET A 323 -0.33 -9.64 -21.54
C MET A 323 -0.63 -11.09 -22.01
N GLN A 324 -0.49 -11.39 -23.31
CA GLN A 324 -0.75 -12.72 -23.92
C GLN A 324 0.29 -13.81 -23.61
N GLY A 325 1.28 -13.55 -22.77
CA GLY A 325 2.36 -14.52 -22.43
C GLY A 325 2.10 -15.45 -21.24
N GLY A 326 0.98 -15.33 -20.52
CA GLY A 326 0.72 -16.11 -19.30
C GLY A 326 -0.73 -16.55 -19.15
N LEU A 327 -1.02 -17.80 -19.56
CA LEU A 327 -2.20 -18.67 -19.32
C LEU A 327 -3.64 -18.12 -19.21
N PHE A 328 -3.97 -16.83 -19.21
CA PHE A 328 -5.36 -16.32 -19.28
C PHE A 328 -5.41 -14.89 -19.86
N PRO A 329 -6.49 -14.52 -20.60
CA PRO A 329 -6.74 -13.13 -21.01
C PRO A 329 -7.10 -12.26 -19.77
N PRO A 330 -6.80 -10.96 -19.78
CA PRO A 330 -7.25 -10.03 -18.74
C PRO A 330 -8.74 -9.68 -18.93
N PRO A 331 -9.48 -9.46 -17.85
CA PRO A 331 -10.84 -8.96 -17.94
C PRO A 331 -10.87 -7.58 -18.62
N LYS A 332 -11.87 -7.38 -19.48
CA LYS A 332 -12.13 -6.08 -20.14
C LYS A 332 -12.76 -5.12 -19.13
N ARG A 333 -12.13 -3.95 -19.01
CA ARG A 333 -12.37 -2.90 -18.02
C ARG A 333 -13.69 -2.10 -18.21
N ARG A 334 -14.56 -2.02 -17.17
CA ARG A 334 -15.59 -1.00 -16.79
C ARG A 334 -16.03 -0.78 -15.29
N LEU A 335 -15.07 -0.71 -14.36
CA LEU A 335 -14.97 -0.42 -12.90
C LEU A 335 -13.60 -0.98 -12.49
N LEU A 336 -12.55 -0.15 -12.43
CA LEU A 336 -11.21 -0.40 -13.00
C LEU A 336 -11.06 0.07 -14.48
N GLU A 337 -11.89 1.01 -14.98
CA GLU A 337 -11.49 1.74 -16.20
C GLU A 337 -10.35 2.67 -15.86
N GLU A 338 -9.16 2.26 -16.25
CA GLU A 338 -8.03 3.16 -16.24
C GLU A 338 -8.34 4.36 -17.14
N LYS A 339 -8.46 5.54 -16.52
CA LYS A 339 -8.68 6.79 -17.22
C LYS A 339 -7.38 7.58 -17.23
N ALA A 340 -6.82 7.73 -18.42
CA ALA A 340 -5.75 8.68 -18.64
C ALA A 340 -6.28 10.11 -18.51
N LEU A 341 -5.55 10.92 -17.74
CA LEU A 341 -5.72 12.36 -17.64
C LEU A 341 -4.75 13.05 -18.60
N LYS A 342 -5.01 14.32 -18.92
CA LYS A 342 -4.30 15.08 -19.96
C LYS A 342 -2.79 15.23 -19.70
N ASP A 343 -2.37 15.08 -18.45
CA ASP A 343 -0.99 15.17 -17.97
C ASP A 343 -0.29 13.80 -17.89
N GLY A 344 -0.89 12.75 -18.48
CA GLY A 344 -0.39 11.38 -18.49
C GLY A 344 -0.59 10.62 -17.16
N CYS A 345 -1.23 11.24 -16.18
CA CYS A 345 -1.63 10.58 -14.94
C CYS A 345 -2.80 9.62 -15.19
N LEU A 346 -2.92 8.64 -14.31
CA LEU A 346 -3.89 7.56 -14.40
C LEU A 346 -4.83 7.65 -13.20
N ALA A 347 -6.13 7.82 -13.44
CA ALA A 347 -7.11 8.06 -12.37
C ALA A 347 -7.17 6.86 -11.41
N HIS A 348 -7.22 5.64 -11.94
CA HIS A 348 -7.31 4.42 -11.12
C HIS A 348 -5.99 4.17 -10.36
N LYS A 349 -4.85 4.19 -11.08
CA LYS A 349 -3.53 4.05 -10.45
C LYS A 349 -3.29 5.09 -9.35
N THR A 350 -3.76 6.32 -9.55
CA THR A 350 -3.68 7.39 -8.55
C THR A 350 -4.57 7.08 -7.33
N ALA A 351 -5.77 6.53 -7.55
CA ALA A 351 -6.66 6.13 -6.47
C ALA A 351 -6.11 4.99 -5.60
N VAL A 352 -5.58 3.92 -6.22
CA VAL A 352 -4.96 2.82 -5.45
C VAL A 352 -3.67 3.26 -4.77
N GLY A 353 -2.91 4.18 -5.39
CA GLY A 353 -1.78 4.85 -4.75
C GLY A 353 -2.20 5.67 -3.53
N ALA A 354 -3.30 6.41 -3.62
CA ALA A 354 -3.89 7.14 -2.50
C ALA A 354 -4.28 6.22 -1.34
N GLY A 355 -4.95 5.12 -1.66
CA GLY A 355 -5.34 4.10 -0.70
C GLY A 355 -4.14 3.43 -0.03
N ALA A 356 -3.10 3.07 -0.81
CA ALA A 356 -1.88 2.47 -0.29
C ALA A 356 -1.13 3.44 0.66
N LEU A 357 -0.99 4.71 0.26
CA LEU A 357 -0.38 5.74 1.10
C LEU A 357 -1.19 5.96 2.38
N ALA A 358 -2.52 5.93 2.31
CA ALA A 358 -3.39 6.08 3.47
C ALA A 358 -3.16 4.97 4.52
N VAL A 359 -3.07 3.70 4.10
CA VAL A 359 -2.81 2.58 5.02
C VAL A 359 -1.41 2.62 5.61
N PHE A 360 -0.41 3.06 4.83
CA PHE A 360 0.94 3.30 5.35
C PHE A 360 0.95 4.40 6.41
N LEU A 361 0.34 5.55 6.12
CA LEU A 361 0.27 6.65 7.10
C LEU A 361 -0.38 6.18 8.41
N HIS A 362 -1.50 5.46 8.31
CA HIS A 362 -2.18 4.94 9.48
C HIS A 362 -1.32 3.94 10.28
N TYR A 363 -0.52 3.12 9.60
CA TYR A 363 0.45 2.22 10.23
C TYR A 363 1.60 2.98 10.92
N LEU A 364 2.06 4.08 10.33
CA LEU A 364 3.18 4.87 10.88
C LEU A 364 2.83 5.64 12.14
N VAL A 365 1.58 6.10 12.25
CA VAL A 365 1.12 6.85 13.43
C VAL A 365 0.73 5.95 14.59
N ASP A 366 0.51 4.64 14.34
CA ASP A 366 0.14 3.69 15.38
C ASP A 366 1.32 3.44 16.35
N PRO A 367 1.15 3.68 17.67
CA PRO A 367 2.20 3.42 18.65
C PRO A 367 2.41 1.93 18.95
N TYR A 368 1.45 1.05 18.62
CA TYR A 368 1.48 -0.37 19.00
C TYR A 368 1.56 -1.26 17.76
N LEU A 369 2.76 -1.29 17.17
CA LEU A 369 3.02 -2.17 16.03
C LEU A 369 3.04 -3.64 16.46
N PRO A 370 2.46 -4.56 15.65
CA PRO A 370 2.49 -5.99 15.95
C PRO A 370 3.91 -6.51 16.09
N GLY A 371 4.23 -7.11 17.24
CA GLY A 371 5.58 -7.56 17.58
C GLY A 371 6.31 -6.64 18.56
N ASP A 372 5.79 -5.46 18.86
CA ASP A 372 6.22 -4.67 20.00
C ASP A 372 5.58 -5.28 21.26
N THR A 373 6.28 -6.24 21.87
CA THR A 373 5.88 -6.79 23.17
C THR A 373 5.93 -5.64 24.17
N GLY A 374 4.79 -4.99 24.41
CA GLY A 374 4.67 -3.79 25.22
C GLY A 374 5.48 -3.85 26.49
N ARG A 375 6.72 -3.35 26.43
CA ARG A 375 7.40 -2.86 27.62
C ARG A 375 6.58 -1.66 28.04
N LYS A 376 5.77 -1.85 29.08
CA LYS A 376 5.11 -0.78 29.82
C LYS A 376 6.08 0.39 29.88
N GLY A 377 5.74 1.46 29.17
CA GLY A 377 6.57 2.65 29.09
C GLY A 377 6.82 3.16 30.50
N VAL A 378 8.04 3.01 30.98
CA VAL A 378 8.58 3.92 31.97
C VAL A 378 8.59 5.30 31.28
N PRO A 379 8.12 6.37 31.94
CA PRO A 379 8.15 7.70 31.35
C PRO A 379 9.61 8.06 31.08
N THR A 380 9.98 8.27 29.82
CA THR A 380 11.27 8.86 29.48
C THR A 380 11.29 10.31 29.97
N PRO A 381 12.23 10.71 30.84
CA PRO A 381 12.50 12.13 31.04
C PRO A 381 13.15 12.71 29.78
N GLY A 382 13.12 14.05 29.68
CA GLY A 382 13.67 14.82 28.57
C GLY A 382 15.18 14.65 28.31
N PRO A 383 15.74 15.50 27.44
CA PRO A 383 16.86 15.14 26.59
C PRO A 383 18.18 14.98 27.38
N PHE A 384 19.01 14.06 26.87
CA PHE A 384 20.39 13.77 27.27
C PHE A 384 20.58 12.92 28.55
N GLU A 385 20.27 11.62 28.45
CA GLU A 385 21.07 10.60 29.13
C GLU A 385 21.54 9.55 28.13
N LEU A 386 22.86 9.46 27.94
CA LEU A 386 23.52 8.40 27.17
C LEU A 386 23.35 7.09 27.94
N GLY A 387 22.34 6.29 27.55
CA GLY A 387 22.15 4.94 28.08
C GLY A 387 23.36 4.03 27.85
N GLU A 388 23.39 2.87 28.51
CA GLU A 388 24.52 1.92 28.53
C GLU A 388 25.07 1.58 27.13
N GLN A 389 24.23 1.58 26.09
CA GLN A 389 24.66 1.37 24.70
C GLN A 389 25.45 2.55 24.12
N GLY A 390 25.14 3.78 24.52
CA GLY A 390 25.90 4.98 24.17
C GLY A 390 27.26 5.04 24.88
N GLN A 391 27.33 4.55 26.13
CA GLN A 391 28.60 4.37 26.84
C GLN A 391 29.47 3.30 26.16
N LEU A 392 28.87 2.20 25.70
CA LEU A 392 29.59 1.17 24.95
C LEU A 392 30.12 1.70 23.61
N LEU A 393 29.33 2.51 22.89
CA LEU A 393 29.76 3.12 21.63
C LEU A 393 30.91 4.12 21.83
N LEU A 394 30.87 4.92 22.91
CA LEU A 394 31.94 5.84 23.30
C LEU A 394 33.22 5.09 23.71
N LEU A 395 33.09 3.97 24.43
CA LEU A 395 34.23 3.11 24.79
C LEU A 395 34.84 2.43 23.55
N MET A 396 34.02 2.01 22.59
CA MET A 396 34.47 1.43 21.33
C MET A 396 35.16 2.45 20.43
N LEU A 397 34.62 3.69 20.35
CA LEU A 397 35.27 4.80 19.65
C LEU A 397 36.58 5.21 20.32
N GLY A 398 36.61 5.27 21.66
CA GLY A 398 37.83 5.49 22.44
C GLY A 398 38.89 4.41 22.20
N GLY A 399 38.48 3.14 22.21
CA GLY A 399 39.35 2.00 21.91
C GLY A 399 39.93 2.03 20.49
N ALA A 400 39.11 2.42 19.51
CA ALA A 400 39.55 2.58 18.11
C ALA A 400 40.57 3.71 17.95
N VAL A 401 40.38 4.85 18.62
CA VAL A 401 41.33 5.98 18.61
C VAL A 401 42.66 5.58 19.25
N VAL A 402 42.64 4.84 20.35
CA VAL A 402 43.84 4.34 21.02
C VAL A 402 44.58 3.33 20.13
N LEU A 403 43.88 2.42 19.48
CA LEU A 403 44.47 1.47 18.53
C LEU A 403 45.10 2.18 17.32
N ILE A 404 44.44 3.20 16.76
CA ILE A 404 44.99 4.03 15.68
C ILE A 404 46.24 4.79 16.15
N PHE A 405 46.24 5.30 17.38
CA PHE A 405 47.39 5.99 17.97
C PHE A 405 48.60 5.05 18.15
N PHE A 406 48.39 3.85 18.68
CA PHE A 406 49.45 2.84 18.82
C PHE A 406 49.94 2.32 17.47
N ALA A 407 49.05 2.10 16.49
CA ALA A 407 49.42 1.73 15.14
C ALA A 407 50.30 2.81 14.47
N ARG A 408 49.95 4.09 14.64
CA ARG A 408 50.76 5.23 14.17
C ARG A 408 52.10 5.34 14.89
N MET A 409 52.16 5.10 16.20
CA MET A 409 53.42 5.05 16.94
C MET A 409 54.33 3.90 16.50
N PHE A 410 53.76 2.71 16.27
CA PHE A 410 54.51 1.53 15.83
C PHE A 410 55.02 1.71 14.40
N ALA A 411 54.21 2.29 13.51
CA ALA A 411 54.62 2.69 12.17
C ALA A 411 55.75 3.72 12.20
N ARG A 412 55.67 4.75 13.07
CA ARG A 412 56.74 5.75 13.25
C ARG A 412 58.03 5.17 13.84
N ARG A 413 57.95 4.23 14.79
CA ARG A 413 59.12 3.53 15.35
C ARG A 413 59.77 2.60 14.34
N ARG A 414 58.97 1.92 13.50
CA ARG A 414 59.46 1.08 12.40
C ARG A 414 60.11 1.92 11.30
N PHE A 415 59.52 3.07 10.95
CA PHE A 415 60.07 4.02 9.98
C PHE A 415 61.40 4.64 10.47
N ARG A 416 61.49 5.03 11.75
CA ARG A 416 62.76 5.50 12.36
C ARG A 416 63.85 4.43 12.46
N ARG A 417 63.49 3.14 12.54
CA ARG A 417 64.45 2.03 12.48
C ARG A 417 64.92 1.73 11.06
N MET A 418 64.10 1.99 10.03
CA MET A 418 64.52 1.86 8.63
C MET A 418 65.37 3.04 8.14
N LEU A 419 65.25 4.21 8.77
CA LEU A 419 66.09 5.40 8.52
C LEU A 419 67.44 5.41 9.28
N LYS A 420 67.77 4.33 10.01
CA LYS A 420 69.14 4.08 10.48
C LYS A 420 69.79 3.02 9.58
N ILE A 421 70.05 3.46 8.35
CA ILE A 421 71.19 3.11 7.50
C ILE A 421 71.79 4.44 7.09
#